data_AF-A0A136PAS0-F1
#
_entry.id   AF-A0A136PAS0-F1
#
_cell.length_a   1.000
_cell.length_b   1.000
_cell.length_c   1.000
_cell.angle_alpha   90.00
_cell.angle_beta   90.00
_cell.angle_gamma   90.00
#
_symmetry.space_group_name_H-M   'P 1'
#
loop_
_entity.id
_entity.type
_entity.pdbx_description
1 polymer ?
#
loop_
_entity_poly.entity_id
_entity_poly.type
_entity_poly.pdbx_seq_one_letter_code
_entity_poly.pdbx_strand_id
1 'polypeptide(L)'
;MKVIKLYLFLIAGLMIFLSSTAYLVKDSNSLNKNIKSKVFTEVKNEAVRYDNSKIIKFDHKLHVKDAGVKCEDCHTGAVGSISSKDNLNPKKENCSGCHDVKDEKTCNLCHYEGVYKKLKTSKTELIFSHKQHITEEKKQCIDCHAGLDNVKFSKEALFSGIPNMESCYSCHNTQKASGNCEQCHSNLTNLTPKDHKSPNFLNEHRLTDLTSGKNNCMMCHSDNFCQVCHSPAGFKGNNSKDGFYAPYYTKETGVRTDRSALQKLTTAHTLNYRFTHGLDANQKSFECKTCHETSSFCASCHMTGGELVTGIMPTSHQVAGFTTFGVNTGGGLHSDLARRDIESCASCHDVEGKDPACVRCHFDNDGVKGTNPKTHESGFMRDEKGIWHDTEGANCYSCHTDANAKPNGTAGRGFCGYCHGGDNDRFRK
;
A
#
# COMPACT_ATOMS: atom_id res chain seq x y z
N MET A 1 -43.91 -33.04 -44.11
CA MET A 1 -42.62 -32.61 -44.70
C MET A 1 -41.92 -31.43 -44.00
N LYS A 2 -42.61 -30.55 -43.24
CA LYS A 2 -41.96 -29.38 -42.60
C LYS A 2 -41.27 -29.66 -41.25
N VAL A 3 -41.74 -30.62 -40.46
CA VAL A 3 -41.19 -30.93 -39.13
C VAL A 3 -39.85 -31.68 -39.21
N ILE A 4 -39.67 -32.55 -40.21
CA ILE A 4 -38.43 -33.32 -40.43
C ILE A 4 -37.26 -32.41 -40.81
N LYS A 5 -37.51 -31.33 -41.59
CA LYS A 5 -36.47 -30.35 -41.91
C LYS A 5 -36.02 -29.55 -40.68
N LEU A 6 -36.91 -29.24 -39.75
CA LEU A 6 -36.56 -28.52 -38.52
C LEU A 6 -35.68 -29.37 -37.59
N TYR A 7 -35.97 -30.67 -37.47
CA TYR A 7 -35.12 -31.60 -36.70
C TYR A 7 -33.75 -31.80 -37.34
N LEU A 8 -33.66 -31.85 -38.67
CA LEU A 8 -32.37 -31.93 -39.37
C LEU A 8 -31.50 -30.67 -39.14
N PHE A 9 -32.11 -29.48 -39.09
CA PHE A 9 -31.39 -28.25 -38.77
C PHE A 9 -30.93 -28.18 -37.31
N LEU A 10 -31.74 -28.64 -36.36
CA LEU A 10 -31.37 -28.71 -34.94
C LEU A 10 -30.24 -29.72 -34.69
N ILE A 11 -30.30 -30.90 -35.33
CA ILE A 11 -29.25 -31.92 -35.21
C ILE A 11 -27.94 -31.44 -35.87
N ALA A 12 -28.02 -30.77 -37.02
CA ALA A 12 -26.85 -30.16 -37.66
C ALA A 12 -26.22 -29.06 -36.79
N GLY A 13 -27.03 -28.21 -36.16
CA GLY A 13 -26.56 -27.19 -35.22
C GLY A 13 -25.89 -27.78 -33.97
N LEU A 14 -26.45 -28.85 -33.42
CA LEU A 14 -25.90 -29.56 -32.26
C LEU A 14 -24.54 -30.21 -32.59
N MET A 15 -24.40 -30.81 -33.78
CA MET A 15 -23.15 -31.42 -34.24
C MET A 15 -22.05 -30.38 -34.49
N ILE A 16 -22.40 -29.20 -35.01
CA ILE A 16 -21.45 -28.08 -35.16
C ILE A 16 -21.02 -27.54 -33.79
N PHE A 17 -21.95 -27.43 -32.83
CA PHE A 17 -21.65 -26.98 -31.47
C PHE A 17 -20.76 -27.99 -30.71
N LEU A 18 -21.03 -29.29 -30.84
CA LEU A 18 -20.21 -30.37 -30.24
C LEU A 18 -18.83 -30.48 -30.90
N SER A 19 -18.72 -30.31 -32.21
CA SER A 19 -17.43 -30.35 -32.91
C SER A 19 -16.53 -29.13 -32.60
N SER A 20 -17.12 -27.94 -32.46
CA SER A 20 -16.40 -26.70 -32.14
C SER A 20 -15.94 -26.65 -30.68
N THR A 21 -16.78 -27.12 -29.73
CA THR A 21 -16.39 -27.25 -28.32
C THR A 21 -15.35 -28.35 -28.08
N ALA A 22 -15.41 -29.47 -28.81
CA ALA A 22 -14.37 -30.50 -28.77
C ALA A 22 -13.03 -30.02 -29.36
N TYR A 23 -13.04 -29.11 -30.35
CA TYR A 23 -11.82 -28.50 -30.89
C TYR A 23 -11.18 -27.53 -29.90
N LEU A 24 -11.98 -26.76 -29.15
CA LEU A 24 -11.48 -25.83 -28.13
C LEU A 24 -10.90 -26.53 -26.89
N VAL A 25 -11.39 -27.72 -26.51
CA VAL A 25 -10.85 -28.50 -25.38
C VAL A 25 -9.59 -29.29 -25.75
N LYS A 26 -9.40 -29.64 -27.02
CA LYS A 26 -8.19 -30.36 -27.47
C LYS A 26 -6.96 -29.45 -27.50
N ASP A 27 -7.12 -28.16 -27.77
CA ASP A 27 -6.01 -27.21 -27.84
C ASP A 27 -5.48 -26.79 -26.46
N SER A 28 -6.34 -26.76 -25.42
CA SER A 28 -5.90 -26.52 -24.04
C SER A 28 -5.01 -27.65 -23.48
N ASN A 29 -5.15 -28.88 -23.98
CA ASN A 29 -4.33 -30.02 -23.56
C ASN A 29 -3.06 -30.23 -24.40
N SER A 30 -2.96 -29.60 -25.58
CA SER A 30 -1.78 -29.68 -26.46
C SER A 30 -0.68 -28.68 -26.07
N LEU A 31 -1.07 -27.49 -25.57
CA LEU A 31 -0.14 -26.45 -25.11
C LEU A 31 0.67 -26.84 -23.86
N ASN A 32 0.23 -27.84 -23.08
CA ASN A 32 0.82 -28.17 -21.79
C ASN A 32 1.87 -29.30 -21.83
N LYS A 33 2.12 -29.92 -22.99
CA LYS A 33 2.95 -31.14 -23.07
C LYS A 33 4.38 -30.94 -23.62
N ASN A 34 4.73 -29.76 -24.13
CA ASN A 34 6.05 -29.53 -24.75
C ASN A 34 6.78 -28.26 -24.32
N ILE A 35 6.41 -27.62 -23.20
CA ILE A 35 7.28 -26.62 -22.56
C ILE A 35 8.27 -27.35 -21.64
N LYS A 36 9.15 -28.18 -22.22
CA LYS A 36 10.50 -28.31 -21.67
C LYS A 36 11.23 -27.02 -22.04
N SER A 37 10.95 -25.95 -21.29
CA SER A 37 11.71 -24.71 -21.38
C SER A 37 13.14 -24.98 -20.93
N LYS A 38 14.00 -25.30 -21.91
CA LYS A 38 15.45 -25.10 -21.85
C LYS A 38 15.80 -23.60 -22.05
N VAL A 39 14.94 -22.67 -21.62
CA VAL A 39 15.08 -21.21 -21.83
C VAL A 39 14.94 -20.42 -20.52
N PHE A 40 15.24 -21.08 -19.41
CA PHE A 40 15.58 -20.45 -18.14
C PHE A 40 17.00 -20.87 -17.80
N THR A 41 17.99 -20.10 -18.24
CA THR A 41 19.24 -20.03 -17.49
C THR A 41 18.87 -19.47 -16.12
N GLU A 42 19.01 -20.32 -15.10
CA GLU A 42 18.84 -19.99 -13.70
C GLU A 42 19.55 -18.67 -13.40
N VAL A 43 18.78 -17.62 -13.08
CA VAL A 43 19.32 -16.51 -12.31
C VAL A 43 19.61 -17.10 -10.94
N LYS A 44 20.88 -17.40 -10.68
CA LYS A 44 21.43 -17.95 -9.44
C LYS A 44 21.18 -16.98 -8.28
N ASN A 45 19.99 -17.03 -7.72
CA ASN A 45 19.69 -16.59 -6.35
C ASN A 45 18.52 -17.41 -5.79
N GLU A 46 18.44 -18.69 -6.14
CA GLU A 46 17.71 -19.63 -5.30
C GLU A 46 18.60 -19.94 -4.11
N ALA A 47 18.15 -19.60 -2.90
CA ALA A 47 18.73 -20.13 -1.68
C ALA A 47 18.89 -21.65 -1.87
N VAL A 48 20.12 -22.16 -1.83
CA VAL A 48 20.39 -23.58 -2.05
C VAL A 48 19.72 -24.36 -0.92
N ARG A 49 18.54 -24.91 -1.21
CA ARG A 49 17.77 -25.74 -0.29
C ARG A 49 18.27 -27.17 -0.40
N TYR A 50 18.81 -27.69 0.70
CA TYR A 50 19.34 -29.05 0.72
C TYR A 50 18.25 -30.05 1.08
N ASP A 51 18.13 -31.11 0.27
CA ASP A 51 17.27 -32.24 0.57
C ASP A 51 17.99 -33.26 1.47
N ASN A 52 17.70 -33.21 2.76
CA ASN A 52 18.24 -34.15 3.76
C ASN A 52 17.49 -35.51 3.78
N SER A 53 16.37 -35.68 3.07
CA SER A 53 15.60 -36.96 3.06
C SER A 53 16.36 -38.12 2.43
N LYS A 54 17.42 -37.81 1.68
CA LYS A 54 18.35 -38.79 1.07
C LYS A 54 19.53 -39.13 1.98
N ILE A 55 19.67 -38.45 3.12
CA ILE A 55 20.78 -38.63 4.06
C ILE A 55 20.36 -39.54 5.20
N ILE A 56 19.17 -39.33 5.76
CA ILE A 56 18.65 -40.10 6.89
C ILE A 56 17.16 -40.38 6.71
N LYS A 57 16.72 -41.57 7.12
CA LYS A 57 15.32 -41.96 7.24
C LYS A 57 14.80 -41.43 8.57
N PHE A 58 14.14 -40.28 8.54
CA PHE A 58 13.50 -39.70 9.71
C PHE A 58 12.07 -39.31 9.36
N ASP A 59 11.14 -39.51 10.30
CA ASP A 59 9.72 -39.27 10.14
C ASP A 59 9.22 -38.34 11.24
N HIS A 60 8.97 -37.06 10.92
CA HIS A 60 8.57 -36.07 11.93
C HIS A 60 7.20 -36.41 12.52
N LYS A 61 6.23 -36.82 11.70
CA LYS A 61 4.90 -37.22 12.17
C LYS A 61 4.98 -38.34 13.20
N LEU A 62 5.75 -39.38 12.90
CA LEU A 62 5.94 -40.49 13.84
C LEU A 62 6.48 -40.01 15.19
N HIS A 63 7.53 -39.18 15.19
CA HIS A 63 8.18 -38.77 16.43
C HIS A 63 7.39 -37.72 17.20
N VAL A 64 6.88 -36.71 16.52
CA VAL A 64 6.20 -35.56 17.16
C VAL A 64 4.76 -35.91 17.51
N LYS A 65 4.01 -36.49 16.57
CA LYS A 65 2.57 -36.72 16.72
C LYS A 65 2.25 -38.07 17.34
N ASP A 66 2.89 -39.14 16.85
CA ASP A 66 2.55 -40.49 17.30
C ASP A 66 3.28 -40.86 18.61
N ALA A 67 4.53 -40.41 18.78
CA ALA A 67 5.34 -40.66 19.99
C ALA A 67 5.36 -39.50 21.00
N GLY A 68 4.80 -38.32 20.66
CA GLY A 68 4.68 -37.18 21.58
C GLY A 68 6.00 -36.49 21.95
N VAL A 69 7.05 -36.66 21.14
CA VAL A 69 8.37 -36.04 21.36
C VAL A 69 8.30 -34.55 21.04
N LYS A 70 8.90 -33.71 21.88
CA LYS A 70 8.90 -32.26 21.64
C LYS A 70 9.97 -31.87 20.62
N CYS A 71 9.78 -30.74 19.95
CA CYS A 71 10.70 -30.26 18.93
C CYS A 71 12.09 -29.98 19.52
N GLU A 72 12.14 -29.37 20.70
CA GLU A 72 13.34 -28.99 21.43
C GLU A 72 14.18 -30.19 21.94
N ASP A 73 13.58 -31.37 22.07
CA ASP A 73 14.29 -32.58 22.51
C ASP A 73 15.33 -33.03 21.45
N CYS A 74 14.99 -32.82 20.17
CA CYS A 74 15.88 -33.12 19.05
C CYS A 74 16.64 -31.87 18.58
N HIS A 75 15.95 -30.73 18.47
CA HIS A 75 16.51 -29.45 18.02
C HIS A 75 17.04 -28.64 19.20
N THR A 76 17.89 -29.23 20.05
CA THR A 76 18.33 -28.64 21.32
C THR A 76 19.04 -27.29 21.16
N GLY A 77 19.70 -27.07 20.03
CA GLY A 77 20.34 -25.78 19.71
C GLY A 77 19.35 -24.65 19.40
N ALA A 78 18.10 -24.95 19.06
CA ALA A 78 17.13 -23.95 18.60
C ALA A 78 16.73 -22.97 19.71
N VAL A 79 16.50 -23.47 20.93
CA VAL A 79 16.06 -22.64 22.07
C VAL A 79 17.07 -21.54 22.42
N GLY A 80 18.37 -21.79 22.21
CA GLY A 80 19.44 -20.85 22.49
C GLY A 80 19.94 -20.04 21.29
N SER A 81 19.43 -20.32 20.08
CA SER A 81 19.98 -19.73 18.85
C SER A 81 19.58 -18.27 18.69
N ILE A 82 20.58 -17.43 18.44
CA ILE A 82 20.42 -15.99 18.19
C ILE A 82 20.66 -15.62 16.72
N SER A 83 20.88 -16.62 15.86
CA SER A 83 21.26 -16.44 14.47
C SER A 83 20.57 -17.44 13.57
N SER A 84 19.99 -16.94 12.48
CA SER A 84 19.41 -17.76 11.41
C SER A 84 20.44 -18.62 10.66
N LYS A 85 21.74 -18.30 10.81
CA LYS A 85 22.85 -18.99 10.15
C LYS A 85 23.32 -20.23 10.90
N ASP A 86 22.81 -20.46 12.12
CA ASP A 86 23.18 -21.59 12.95
C ASP A 86 22.70 -22.91 12.32
N ASN A 87 23.48 -23.98 12.51
CA ASN A 87 23.06 -25.32 12.12
C ASN A 87 22.27 -25.95 13.28
N LEU A 88 20.94 -25.84 13.20
CA LEU A 88 20.01 -26.34 14.22
C LEU A 88 19.50 -27.76 13.93
N ASN A 89 20.16 -28.50 13.03
CA ASN A 89 19.84 -29.91 12.81
C ASN A 89 20.24 -30.75 14.05
N PRO A 90 19.46 -31.81 14.39
CA PRO A 90 19.82 -32.74 15.45
C PRO A 90 21.14 -33.47 15.14
N LYS A 91 21.87 -33.82 16.18
CA LYS A 91 23.08 -34.64 16.12
C LYS A 91 22.76 -36.09 16.48
N LYS A 92 23.72 -37.01 16.24
CA LYS A 92 23.57 -38.44 16.57
C LYS A 92 23.28 -38.64 18.06
N GLU A 93 23.86 -37.80 18.90
CA GLU A 93 23.70 -37.84 20.36
C GLU A 93 22.25 -37.54 20.78
N ASN A 94 21.51 -36.72 20.03
CA ASN A 94 20.10 -36.45 20.32
C ASN A 94 19.25 -37.72 20.13
N CYS A 95 19.56 -38.55 19.14
CA CYS A 95 18.86 -39.81 18.90
C CYS A 95 19.16 -40.84 20.00
N SER A 96 20.35 -40.77 20.60
CA SER A 96 20.83 -41.74 21.61
C SER A 96 20.06 -41.73 22.93
N GLY A 97 19.27 -40.68 23.17
CA GLY A 97 18.39 -40.61 24.34
C GLY A 97 17.23 -41.60 24.29
N CYS A 98 16.85 -42.07 23.10
CA CYS A 98 15.73 -43.01 22.91
C CYS A 98 16.11 -44.25 22.08
N HIS A 99 17.08 -44.14 21.17
CA HIS A 99 17.52 -45.23 20.30
C HIS A 99 18.93 -45.70 20.66
N ASP A 100 19.19 -47.01 20.56
CA ASP A 100 20.55 -47.53 20.65
C ASP A 100 21.33 -47.25 19.35
N VAL A 101 22.05 -46.13 19.35
CA VAL A 101 22.83 -45.67 18.18
C VAL A 101 24.24 -46.28 18.12
N LYS A 102 24.60 -47.16 19.06
CA LYS A 102 25.89 -47.88 19.09
C LYS A 102 25.78 -49.27 18.49
N ASP A 103 24.57 -49.82 18.35
CA ASP A 103 24.37 -51.09 17.67
C ASP A 103 24.66 -50.98 16.17
N GLU A 104 25.81 -51.50 15.77
CA GLU A 104 26.25 -51.48 14.38
C GLU A 104 25.38 -52.35 13.46
N LYS A 105 24.60 -53.29 14.02
CA LYS A 105 23.74 -54.20 13.24
C LYS A 105 22.46 -53.54 12.74
N THR A 106 22.01 -52.46 13.39
CA THR A 106 20.74 -51.79 13.08
C THR A 106 20.91 -50.41 12.45
N CYS A 107 22.13 -50.05 12.02
CA CYS A 107 22.42 -48.76 11.36
C CYS A 107 21.44 -48.45 10.21
N ASN A 108 21.05 -49.46 9.43
CA ASN A 108 20.18 -49.32 8.26
C ASN A 108 18.72 -48.97 8.60
N LEU A 109 18.33 -49.01 9.89
CA LEU A 109 17.02 -48.53 10.35
C LEU A 109 16.88 -47.04 10.04
N CYS A 110 17.92 -46.26 10.34
CA CYS A 110 17.95 -44.81 10.14
C CYS A 110 18.77 -44.42 8.91
N HIS A 111 19.88 -45.11 8.64
CA HIS A 111 20.76 -44.80 7.52
C HIS A 111 20.31 -45.51 6.24
N TYR A 112 20.55 -44.86 5.10
CA TYR A 112 20.59 -45.56 3.83
C TYR A 112 21.94 -46.27 3.69
N GLU A 113 21.95 -47.39 2.97
CA GLU A 113 23.15 -48.18 2.77
C GLU A 113 24.28 -47.33 2.17
N GLY A 114 25.44 -47.31 2.82
CA GLY A 114 26.60 -46.51 2.40
C GLY A 114 26.45 -44.99 2.58
N VAL A 115 25.39 -44.49 3.24
CA VAL A 115 25.15 -43.05 3.41
C VAL A 115 25.33 -42.60 4.88
N TYR A 116 26.51 -42.07 5.17
CA TYR A 116 26.89 -41.51 6.47
C TYR A 116 27.37 -40.06 6.31
N LYS A 117 26.47 -39.19 5.86
CA LYS A 117 26.77 -37.76 5.61
C LYS A 117 26.17 -36.89 6.70
N LYS A 118 26.82 -35.77 7.01
CA LYS A 118 26.26 -34.75 7.91
C LYS A 118 25.03 -34.10 7.26
N LEU A 119 24.02 -33.81 8.08
CA LEU A 119 22.86 -33.03 7.66
C LEU A 119 23.31 -31.64 7.22
N LYS A 120 22.77 -31.19 6.10
CA LYS A 120 23.09 -29.88 5.54
C LYS A 120 22.09 -28.85 6.03
N THR A 121 22.55 -27.61 6.21
CA THR A 121 21.70 -26.46 6.51
C THR A 121 21.58 -25.54 5.29
N SER A 122 20.39 -25.00 5.09
CA SER A 122 20.15 -24.01 4.03
C SER A 122 20.67 -22.66 4.49
N LYS A 123 21.38 -21.94 3.63
CA LYS A 123 21.85 -20.58 3.96
C LYS A 123 20.68 -19.60 3.87
N THR A 124 20.49 -18.81 4.91
CA THR A 124 19.57 -17.68 4.94
C THR A 124 20.35 -16.43 5.34
N GLU A 125 19.99 -15.30 4.74
CA GLU A 125 20.59 -13.98 5.01
C GLU A 125 19.74 -13.14 5.97
N LEU A 126 18.68 -13.72 6.54
CA LEU A 126 17.81 -13.05 7.50
C LEU A 126 18.50 -12.85 8.85
N ILE A 127 18.25 -11.73 9.50
CA ILE A 127 18.58 -11.49 10.91
C ILE A 127 17.40 -12.03 11.72
N PHE A 128 17.62 -13.12 12.46
CA PHE A 128 16.56 -13.78 13.24
C PHE A 128 17.15 -14.50 14.45
N SER A 129 16.45 -14.39 15.59
CA SER A 129 16.79 -15.01 16.87
C SER A 129 15.66 -15.94 17.32
N HIS A 130 15.90 -17.25 17.33
CA HIS A 130 14.96 -18.22 17.91
C HIS A 130 14.80 -18.00 19.42
N LYS A 131 15.91 -17.72 20.12
CA LYS A 131 15.92 -17.49 21.56
C LYS A 131 14.93 -16.41 21.98
N GLN A 132 14.92 -15.28 21.27
CA GLN A 132 13.99 -14.18 21.53
C GLN A 132 12.54 -14.64 21.33
N HIS A 133 12.24 -15.25 20.18
CA HIS A 133 10.86 -15.65 19.86
C HIS A 133 10.33 -16.76 20.78
N ILE A 134 11.18 -17.70 21.21
CA ILE A 134 10.79 -18.81 22.07
C ILE A 134 10.75 -18.39 23.54
N THR A 135 11.77 -17.67 24.03
CA THR A 135 11.93 -17.38 25.46
C THR A 135 11.19 -16.11 25.88
N GLU A 136 11.30 -15.04 25.08
CA GLU A 136 10.75 -13.73 25.42
C GLU A 136 9.30 -13.64 24.93
N GLU A 137 9.06 -14.02 23.68
CA GLU A 137 7.73 -13.94 23.03
C GLU A 137 6.88 -15.21 23.20
N LYS A 138 7.43 -16.26 23.85
CA LYS A 138 6.74 -17.52 24.19
C LYS A 138 6.10 -18.24 22.99
N LYS A 139 6.65 -18.06 21.79
CA LYS A 139 6.17 -18.70 20.56
C LYS A 139 6.46 -20.19 20.55
N GLN A 140 5.54 -20.97 19.99
CA GLN A 140 5.69 -22.39 19.76
C GLN A 140 6.32 -22.64 18.38
N CYS A 141 7.01 -23.77 18.21
CA CYS A 141 7.71 -24.09 16.95
C CYS A 141 6.74 -24.13 15.76
N ILE A 142 5.54 -24.69 15.97
CA ILE A 142 4.51 -24.86 14.95
C ILE A 142 3.80 -23.55 14.57
N ASP A 143 3.97 -22.47 15.35
CA ASP A 143 3.42 -21.16 15.02
C ASP A 143 4.06 -20.61 13.74
N CYS A 144 5.34 -20.92 13.51
CA CYS A 144 6.10 -20.53 12.32
C CYS A 144 6.33 -21.70 11.37
N HIS A 145 6.61 -22.90 11.89
CA HIS A 145 6.90 -24.10 11.10
C HIS A 145 5.66 -24.96 10.88
N ALA A 146 4.57 -24.34 10.43
CA ALA A 146 3.26 -24.98 10.30
C ALA A 146 3.30 -26.27 9.46
N GLY A 147 2.72 -27.34 10.01
CA GLY A 147 2.58 -28.64 9.35
C GLY A 147 3.79 -29.56 9.40
N LEU A 148 4.91 -29.17 10.03
CA LEU A 148 6.08 -30.05 10.20
C LEU A 148 5.77 -31.31 11.03
N ASP A 149 4.84 -31.20 11.98
CA ASP A 149 4.35 -32.27 12.83
C ASP A 149 3.49 -33.31 12.08
N ASN A 150 3.13 -33.05 10.82
CA ASN A 150 2.24 -33.90 10.01
C ASN A 150 2.91 -34.52 8.79
N VAL A 151 4.21 -34.32 8.60
CA VAL A 151 4.97 -34.83 7.46
C VAL A 151 6.05 -35.81 7.88
N LYS A 152 6.53 -36.63 6.93
CA LYS A 152 7.68 -37.49 7.19
C LYS A 152 8.96 -36.68 7.10
N PHE A 153 9.17 -36.04 5.95
CA PHE A 153 10.35 -35.21 5.69
C PHE A 153 10.00 -33.73 5.68
N SER A 154 10.86 -32.88 6.23
CA SER A 154 10.64 -31.42 6.28
C SER A 154 10.39 -30.79 4.91
N LYS A 155 10.96 -31.35 3.84
CA LYS A 155 10.75 -30.91 2.46
C LYS A 155 9.28 -31.01 1.99
N GLU A 156 8.51 -31.89 2.62
CA GLU A 156 7.10 -32.16 2.29
C GLU A 156 6.15 -31.16 2.98
N ALA A 157 6.62 -30.46 4.02
CA ALA A 157 5.83 -29.42 4.67
C ALA A 157 5.70 -28.18 3.77
N LEU A 158 4.73 -27.32 4.10
CA LEU A 158 4.56 -26.03 3.45
C LEU A 158 5.89 -25.26 3.45
N PHE A 159 6.24 -24.71 2.29
CA PHE A 159 7.51 -23.98 2.07
C PHE A 159 8.77 -24.79 2.48
N SER A 160 8.68 -26.13 2.44
CA SER A 160 9.74 -27.06 2.84
C SER A 160 10.20 -26.91 4.30
N GLY A 161 9.27 -26.57 5.19
CA GLY A 161 9.52 -26.46 6.62
C GLY A 161 10.26 -25.18 7.03
N ILE A 162 10.43 -24.22 6.10
CA ILE A 162 10.98 -22.89 6.39
C ILE A 162 9.82 -21.89 6.39
N PRO A 163 9.67 -21.06 7.45
CA PRO A 163 8.62 -20.06 7.50
C PRO A 163 8.69 -19.10 6.31
N ASN A 164 7.54 -18.78 5.71
CA ASN A 164 7.45 -17.76 4.68
C ASN A 164 7.33 -16.35 5.32
N MET A 165 7.40 -15.30 4.51
CA MET A 165 7.23 -13.93 5.01
C MET A 165 5.85 -13.68 5.64
N GLU A 166 4.81 -14.37 5.19
CA GLU A 166 3.46 -14.26 5.78
C GLU A 166 3.43 -14.71 7.24
N SER A 167 4.22 -15.74 7.58
CA SER A 167 4.36 -16.22 8.96
C SER A 167 4.92 -15.12 9.85
N CYS A 168 5.96 -14.43 9.39
CA CYS A 168 6.54 -13.27 10.08
C CYS A 168 5.53 -12.11 10.16
N TYR A 169 4.88 -11.78 9.05
CA TYR A 169 3.97 -10.65 8.92
C TYR A 169 2.70 -10.81 9.75
N SER A 170 2.30 -12.04 10.12
CA SER A 170 1.18 -12.28 11.05
C SER A 170 1.31 -11.49 12.37
N CYS A 171 2.54 -11.17 12.77
CA CYS A 171 2.88 -10.32 13.90
C CYS A 171 3.64 -9.04 13.47
N HIS A 172 4.55 -9.11 12.51
CA HIS A 172 5.36 -7.97 12.04
C HIS A 172 4.66 -7.13 10.96
N ASN A 173 3.46 -6.64 11.28
CA ASN A 173 2.59 -5.90 10.36
C ASN A 173 2.52 -4.39 10.66
N THR A 174 3.47 -3.85 11.43
CA THR A 174 3.50 -2.47 11.96
C THR A 174 2.43 -2.14 13.01
N GLN A 175 1.39 -2.97 13.17
CA GLN A 175 0.37 -2.79 14.21
C GLN A 175 0.71 -3.54 15.50
N LYS A 176 1.15 -4.81 15.38
CA LYS A 176 1.50 -5.66 16.53
C LYS A 176 2.99 -5.64 16.86
N ALA A 177 3.83 -5.64 15.83
CA ALA A 177 5.27 -5.51 15.94
C ALA A 177 5.79 -4.74 14.71
N SER A 178 7.00 -4.20 14.84
CA SER A 178 7.66 -3.49 13.76
C SER A 178 7.73 -4.35 12.50
N GLY A 179 7.28 -3.78 11.37
CA GLY A 179 7.40 -4.36 10.04
C GLY A 179 8.54 -3.77 9.22
N ASN A 180 9.51 -3.10 9.88
CA ASN A 180 10.64 -2.47 9.20
C ASN A 180 11.53 -3.56 8.58
N CYS A 181 11.77 -3.45 7.28
CA CYS A 181 12.40 -4.51 6.48
C CYS A 181 13.82 -4.80 6.97
N GLU A 182 14.56 -3.75 7.32
CA GLU A 182 15.97 -3.76 7.72
C GLU A 182 16.21 -4.48 9.05
N GLN A 183 15.17 -4.68 9.86
CA GLN A 183 15.30 -5.42 11.11
C GLN A 183 15.52 -6.91 10.88
N CYS A 184 15.02 -7.44 9.76
CA CYS A 184 15.15 -8.85 9.42
C CYS A 184 15.96 -9.08 8.15
N HIS A 185 15.95 -8.15 7.20
CA HIS A 185 16.66 -8.29 5.94
C HIS A 185 17.96 -7.52 5.97
N SER A 186 19.08 -8.23 5.91
CA SER A 186 20.42 -7.64 5.74
C SER A 186 20.63 -7.03 4.35
N ASN A 187 19.79 -7.41 3.37
CA ASN A 187 19.83 -6.90 2.01
C ASN A 187 18.42 -6.83 1.41
N LEU A 188 18.02 -5.64 0.94
CA LEU A 188 16.70 -5.36 0.36
C LEU A 188 16.66 -5.44 -1.18
N THR A 189 17.80 -5.61 -1.84
CA THR A 189 17.89 -5.48 -3.32
C THR A 189 17.22 -6.61 -4.09
N ASN A 190 16.93 -7.75 -3.46
CA ASN A 190 16.37 -8.95 -4.11
C ASN A 190 15.19 -9.56 -3.34
N LEU A 191 14.34 -8.73 -2.73
CA LEU A 191 13.12 -9.18 -2.04
C LEU A 191 11.97 -9.41 -3.02
N THR A 192 12.15 -10.36 -3.93
CA THR A 192 11.16 -10.73 -4.93
C THR A 192 10.62 -12.13 -4.61
N PRO A 193 9.40 -12.24 -4.07
CA PRO A 193 8.76 -13.54 -3.87
C PRO A 193 8.59 -14.30 -5.19
N LYS A 194 8.40 -15.63 -5.13
CA LYS A 194 8.28 -16.44 -6.36
C LYS A 194 7.05 -16.07 -7.21
N ASP A 195 5.97 -15.63 -6.58
CA ASP A 195 4.74 -15.21 -7.24
C ASP A 195 4.87 -13.87 -8.01
N HIS A 196 5.86 -13.04 -7.69
CA HIS A 196 6.13 -11.78 -8.39
C HIS A 196 6.44 -11.95 -9.86
N LYS A 197 6.90 -13.14 -10.30
CA LYS A 197 7.23 -13.38 -11.71
C LYS A 197 6.08 -14.04 -12.47
N SER A 198 4.84 -13.90 -11.99
CA SER A 198 3.67 -14.43 -12.68
C SER A 198 3.47 -13.70 -14.03
N PRO A 199 3.58 -14.41 -15.16
CA PRO A 199 3.51 -13.78 -16.49
C PRO A 199 2.12 -13.21 -16.81
N ASN A 200 1.06 -13.71 -16.16
CA ASN A 200 -0.33 -13.30 -16.40
C ASN A 200 -0.94 -12.49 -15.24
N PHE A 201 -0.10 -11.88 -14.39
CA PHE A 201 -0.53 -11.12 -13.21
C PHE A 201 -1.67 -10.12 -13.51
N LEU A 202 -1.58 -9.36 -14.60
CA LEU A 202 -2.60 -8.36 -14.98
C LEU A 202 -4.01 -8.96 -15.10
N ASN A 203 -4.13 -10.23 -15.50
CA ASN A 203 -5.42 -10.90 -15.67
C ASN A 203 -5.80 -11.75 -14.45
N GLU A 204 -4.83 -12.27 -13.71
CA GLU A 204 -5.04 -13.30 -12.69
C GLU A 204 -4.93 -12.80 -11.25
N HIS A 205 -4.42 -11.59 -11.00
CA HIS A 205 -4.26 -11.08 -9.63
C HIS A 205 -5.60 -11.01 -8.86
N ARG A 206 -6.72 -10.81 -9.56
CA ARG A 206 -8.07 -10.90 -8.97
C ARG A 206 -8.42 -12.30 -8.44
N LEU A 207 -7.86 -13.35 -9.06
CA LEU A 207 -8.13 -14.74 -8.69
C LEU A 207 -7.35 -15.13 -7.44
N THR A 208 -6.18 -14.53 -7.23
CA THR A 208 -5.36 -14.72 -6.03
C THR A 208 -6.13 -14.29 -4.78
N ASP A 209 -6.80 -13.13 -4.83
CA ASP A 209 -7.58 -12.61 -3.71
C ASP A 209 -8.84 -13.45 -3.44
N LEU A 210 -9.48 -13.97 -4.50
CA LEU A 210 -10.68 -14.83 -4.41
C LEU A 210 -10.39 -16.24 -3.86
N THR A 211 -9.17 -16.77 -4.04
CA THR A 211 -8.82 -18.14 -3.65
C THR A 211 -8.13 -18.23 -2.30
N SER A 212 -7.34 -17.23 -1.93
CA SER A 212 -6.65 -17.17 -0.63
C SER A 212 -7.41 -16.36 0.42
N GLY A 213 -8.34 -15.48 0.00
CA GLY A 213 -9.00 -14.51 0.87
C GLY A 213 -8.04 -13.50 1.50
N LYS A 214 -6.80 -13.40 0.99
CA LYS A 214 -5.74 -12.57 1.56
C LYS A 214 -4.95 -11.85 0.47
N ASN A 215 -5.00 -10.53 0.50
CA ASN A 215 -4.08 -9.67 -0.24
C ASN A 215 -2.70 -9.63 0.46
N ASN A 216 -1.86 -10.59 0.11
CA ASN A 216 -0.49 -10.71 0.59
C ASN A 216 0.46 -9.65 -0.03
N CYS A 217 0.03 -8.91 -1.05
CA CYS A 217 0.84 -7.90 -1.73
C CYS A 217 1.10 -6.71 -0.79
N MET A 218 0.12 -6.35 0.04
CA MET A 218 0.21 -5.26 1.02
C MET A 218 1.23 -5.49 2.14
N MET A 219 1.79 -6.70 2.25
CA MET A 219 2.91 -6.96 3.15
C MET A 219 4.15 -6.15 2.71
N CYS A 220 4.33 -6.00 1.40
CA CYS A 220 5.48 -5.33 0.81
C CYS A 220 5.10 -4.01 0.11
N HIS A 221 3.91 -3.94 -0.50
CA HIS A 221 3.44 -2.80 -1.29
C HIS A 221 2.44 -1.93 -0.51
N SER A 222 2.30 -0.65 -0.89
CA SER A 222 1.22 0.23 -0.40
C SER A 222 0.03 0.24 -1.36
N ASP A 223 -1.09 0.86 -0.96
CA ASP A 223 -2.28 1.01 -1.80
C ASP A 223 -1.99 1.70 -3.15
N ASN A 224 -0.95 2.54 -3.19
CA ASN A 224 -0.50 3.19 -4.43
C ASN A 224 -0.18 2.17 -5.53
N PHE A 225 0.33 0.97 -5.19
CA PHE A 225 0.58 -0.11 -6.14
C PHE A 225 -0.68 -0.46 -6.96
N CYS A 226 -1.83 -0.57 -6.30
CA CYS A 226 -3.10 -0.88 -6.95
C CYS A 226 -3.55 0.28 -7.85
N GLN A 227 -3.41 1.51 -7.36
CA GLN A 227 -3.84 2.72 -8.07
C GLN A 227 -3.12 2.95 -9.40
N VAL A 228 -1.88 2.47 -9.54
CA VAL A 228 -1.13 2.56 -10.80
C VAL A 228 -1.91 1.99 -11.98
N CYS A 229 -2.63 0.87 -11.79
CA CYS A 229 -3.42 0.24 -12.84
C CYS A 229 -4.92 0.54 -12.72
N HIS A 230 -5.42 0.73 -11.50
CA HIS A 230 -6.85 0.96 -11.22
C HIS A 230 -7.28 2.44 -11.22
N SER A 231 -6.34 3.37 -11.48
CA SER A 231 -6.69 4.78 -11.68
C SER A 231 -7.38 5.01 -13.03
N PRO A 232 -8.17 6.10 -13.16
CA PRO A 232 -8.82 6.47 -14.42
C PRO A 232 -7.85 6.66 -15.61
N ALA A 233 -6.57 6.94 -15.34
CA ALA A 233 -5.54 7.09 -16.36
C ALA A 233 -5.22 5.77 -17.09
N GLY A 234 -5.47 4.64 -16.43
CA GLY A 234 -5.20 3.29 -16.94
C GLY A 234 -3.70 2.99 -17.10
N PHE A 235 -3.35 1.71 -17.03
CA PHE A 235 -1.98 1.27 -17.32
C PHE A 235 -1.67 1.31 -18.82
N LYS A 236 -0.54 1.93 -19.19
CA LYS A 236 0.00 1.95 -20.56
C LYS A 236 1.42 1.38 -20.56
N GLY A 237 1.55 0.06 -20.67
CA GLY A 237 2.85 -0.62 -20.77
C GLY A 237 2.71 -2.08 -21.20
N ASN A 238 3.83 -2.71 -21.56
CA ASN A 238 3.89 -4.13 -21.91
C ASN A 238 4.56 -4.89 -20.76
N ASN A 239 3.90 -5.94 -20.24
CA ASN A 239 4.48 -6.80 -19.20
C ASN A 239 5.33 -7.92 -19.85
N SER A 240 6.53 -7.60 -20.32
CA SER A 240 7.42 -8.57 -20.98
C SER A 240 8.37 -9.23 -19.97
N LYS A 241 8.99 -10.36 -20.36
CA LYS A 241 9.96 -11.11 -19.54
C LYS A 241 11.14 -10.24 -19.06
N ASP A 242 11.56 -9.29 -19.89
CA ASP A 242 12.72 -8.42 -19.63
C ASP A 242 12.30 -7.01 -19.15
N GLY A 243 10.99 -6.74 -19.15
CA GLY A 243 10.36 -5.48 -18.77
C GLY A 243 9.17 -5.72 -17.85
N PHE A 244 9.34 -6.60 -16.85
CA PHE A 244 8.29 -6.89 -15.88
C PHE A 244 7.97 -5.60 -15.13
N TYR A 245 6.73 -5.13 -15.28
CA TYR A 245 6.26 -3.95 -14.58
C TYR A 245 5.87 -4.35 -13.16
N ALA A 246 6.83 -4.30 -12.24
CA ALA A 246 6.52 -4.21 -10.82
C ALA A 246 6.43 -2.72 -10.47
N PRO A 247 5.26 -2.17 -10.09
CA PRO A 247 5.23 -0.88 -9.43
C PRO A 247 6.22 -0.92 -8.27
N TYR A 248 7.30 -0.15 -8.40
CA TYR A 248 8.49 -0.22 -7.54
C TYR A 248 8.27 0.29 -6.11
N TYR A 249 7.02 0.56 -5.73
CA TYR A 249 6.65 1.02 -4.41
C TYR A 249 6.60 -0.16 -3.46
N THR A 250 7.69 -0.40 -2.76
CA THR A 250 7.57 -0.95 -1.40
C THR A 250 6.93 0.12 -0.51
N LYS A 251 6.21 -0.27 0.56
CA LYS A 251 5.48 0.61 1.51
C LYS A 251 6.04 2.05 1.63
N GLU A 252 5.18 3.04 1.87
CA GLU A 252 5.50 4.49 1.93
C GLU A 252 6.73 4.87 2.76
N THR A 253 7.13 4.04 3.72
CA THR A 253 8.29 4.22 4.59
C THR A 253 9.58 3.57 4.11
N GLY A 254 9.54 2.76 3.04
CA GLY A 254 10.70 2.15 2.41
C GLY A 254 11.51 3.20 1.66
N VAL A 255 12.48 3.81 2.35
CA VAL A 255 13.38 4.80 1.76
C VAL A 255 14.30 4.10 0.76
N ARG A 256 13.89 4.04 -0.51
CA ARG A 256 14.90 3.98 -1.57
C ARG A 256 15.47 5.38 -1.73
N THR A 257 16.80 5.46 -1.72
CA THR A 257 17.57 6.70 -1.87
C THR A 257 17.43 7.32 -3.27
N ASP A 258 16.76 6.66 -4.22
CA ASP A 258 16.44 7.17 -5.54
C ASP A 258 15.02 7.81 -5.60
N ARG A 259 14.82 8.88 -4.82
CA ARG A 259 13.58 9.69 -4.86
C ARG A 259 13.18 10.18 -6.26
N SER A 260 14.14 10.28 -7.19
CA SER A 260 13.89 10.61 -8.60
C SER A 260 13.21 9.50 -9.41
N ALA A 261 13.34 8.24 -9.00
CA ALA A 261 12.62 7.11 -9.60
C ALA A 261 11.17 6.99 -9.06
N LEU A 262 10.92 7.46 -7.83
CA LEU A 262 9.57 7.50 -7.23
C LEU A 262 8.60 8.42 -7.99
N GLN A 263 9.10 9.46 -8.67
CA GLN A 263 8.29 10.36 -9.51
C GLN A 263 7.96 9.79 -10.90
N LYS A 264 8.62 8.71 -11.36
CA LYS A 264 8.38 8.13 -12.69
C LYS A 264 7.09 7.32 -12.82
N LEU A 265 6.44 6.98 -11.71
CA LEU A 265 5.42 5.91 -11.69
C LEU A 265 4.00 6.38 -11.37
N THR A 266 3.79 7.66 -11.02
CA THR A 266 2.46 8.26 -11.03
C THR A 266 2.15 8.70 -12.47
N THR A 267 1.48 7.83 -13.23
CA THR A 267 1.01 8.10 -14.62
C THR A 267 0.08 9.32 -14.74
N ALA A 268 -0.33 9.92 -13.61
CA ALA A 268 -1.11 11.15 -13.57
C ALA A 268 -0.35 12.38 -14.07
N HIS A 269 0.99 12.41 -13.93
CA HIS A 269 1.80 13.58 -14.24
C HIS A 269 3.11 13.20 -14.94
N THR A 270 3.68 14.13 -15.73
CA THR A 270 4.97 13.92 -16.39
C THR A 270 6.14 14.06 -15.41
N LEU A 271 7.32 13.56 -15.80
CA LEU A 271 8.54 13.61 -14.97
C LEU A 271 8.99 15.02 -14.57
N ASN A 272 8.69 16.02 -15.40
CA ASN A 272 8.99 17.42 -15.16
C ASN A 272 7.83 18.17 -14.49
N TYR A 273 6.76 17.49 -14.08
CA TYR A 273 5.57 18.14 -13.56
C TYR A 273 5.84 18.94 -12.28
N ARG A 274 6.84 18.55 -11.47
CA ARG A 274 7.33 19.38 -10.36
C ARG A 274 7.71 20.80 -10.78
N PHE A 275 8.14 21.00 -12.02
CA PHE A 275 8.55 22.31 -12.55
C PHE A 275 7.49 22.96 -13.44
N THR A 276 6.48 22.21 -13.89
CA THR A 276 5.43 22.73 -14.81
C THR A 276 4.04 22.83 -14.17
N HIS A 277 3.80 22.19 -13.02
CA HIS A 277 2.50 22.19 -12.34
C HIS A 277 2.01 23.60 -11.96
N GLY A 278 2.93 24.56 -11.80
CA GLY A 278 2.57 25.96 -11.57
C GLY A 278 1.82 26.60 -12.73
N LEU A 279 2.07 26.15 -13.98
CA LEU A 279 1.34 26.64 -15.15
C LEU A 279 -0.10 26.11 -15.15
N ASP A 280 -0.28 24.85 -14.77
CA ASP A 280 -1.60 24.19 -14.69
C ASP A 280 -2.43 24.70 -13.50
N ALA A 281 -1.79 24.88 -12.35
CA ALA A 281 -2.41 25.48 -11.17
C ALA A 281 -2.87 26.92 -11.43
N ASN A 282 -2.04 27.74 -12.09
CA ASN A 282 -2.39 29.12 -12.44
C ASN A 282 -3.53 29.20 -13.49
N GLN A 283 -3.60 28.22 -14.40
CA GLN A 283 -4.66 28.15 -15.41
C GLN A 283 -5.92 27.44 -14.93
N LYS A 284 -5.94 26.90 -13.70
CA LYS A 284 -7.02 26.04 -13.17
C LYS A 284 -7.37 24.91 -14.14
N SER A 285 -6.37 24.40 -14.87
CA SER A 285 -6.56 23.40 -15.92
C SER A 285 -6.86 22.00 -15.37
N PHE A 286 -6.66 21.79 -14.06
CA PHE A 286 -6.86 20.51 -13.39
C PHE A 286 -7.45 20.68 -11.99
N GLU A 287 -8.44 19.85 -11.63
CA GLU A 287 -9.03 19.80 -10.28
C GLU A 287 -8.18 18.92 -9.36
N CYS A 288 -7.03 19.45 -8.94
CA CYS A 288 -6.04 18.76 -8.10
C CYS A 288 -6.65 18.14 -6.83
N LYS A 289 -7.67 18.79 -6.26
CA LYS A 289 -8.40 18.36 -5.05
C LYS A 289 -9.09 17.01 -5.18
N THR A 290 -9.27 16.52 -6.40
CA THR A 290 -9.82 15.18 -6.66
C THR A 290 -8.88 14.07 -6.18
N CYS A 291 -7.57 14.34 -6.21
CA CYS A 291 -6.53 13.35 -5.88
C CYS A 291 -5.56 13.83 -4.78
N HIS A 292 -5.48 15.14 -4.52
CA HIS A 292 -4.54 15.76 -3.58
C HIS A 292 -5.25 16.62 -2.56
N GLU A 293 -4.87 16.50 -1.29
CA GLU A 293 -5.30 17.44 -0.25
C GLU A 293 -4.49 18.74 -0.38
N THR A 294 -5.09 19.79 -0.94
CA THR A 294 -4.40 21.01 -1.39
C THR A 294 -3.68 21.75 -0.25
N SER A 295 -4.27 21.75 0.94
CA SER A 295 -3.75 22.47 2.11
C SER A 295 -2.46 21.85 2.66
N SER A 296 -2.35 20.52 2.69
CA SER A 296 -1.20 19.81 3.27
C SER A 296 -0.14 19.45 2.23
N PHE A 297 -0.57 19.05 1.03
CA PHE A 297 0.33 18.66 -0.06
C PHE A 297 1.17 19.83 -0.56
N CYS A 298 0.52 20.96 -0.90
CA CYS A 298 1.21 22.14 -1.43
C CYS A 298 2.12 22.77 -0.36
N ALA A 299 1.62 22.89 0.87
CA ALA A 299 2.35 23.43 2.02
C ALA A 299 3.68 22.71 2.26
N SER A 300 3.69 21.37 2.21
CA SER A 300 4.90 20.58 2.50
C SER A 300 6.10 20.91 1.61
N CYS A 301 5.89 21.36 0.37
CA CYS A 301 6.95 21.77 -0.54
C CYS A 301 7.14 23.30 -0.57
N HIS A 302 6.05 24.07 -0.53
CA HIS A 302 6.09 25.53 -0.64
C HIS A 302 6.44 26.25 0.69
N MET A 303 6.29 25.59 1.84
CA MET A 303 6.61 26.15 3.15
C MET A 303 7.95 25.66 3.70
N THR A 304 8.34 24.42 3.41
CA THR A 304 9.50 23.79 4.07
C THR A 304 10.85 24.15 3.46
N GLY A 305 10.92 25.15 2.58
CA GLY A 305 12.18 25.60 1.97
C GLY A 305 13.00 24.44 1.40
N GLY A 306 12.33 23.45 0.80
CA GLY A 306 13.02 22.35 0.12
C GLY A 306 14.07 22.95 -0.80
N GLU A 307 15.26 22.34 -0.86
CA GLU A 307 16.57 22.82 -1.36
C GLU A 307 16.64 23.69 -2.64
N LEU A 308 15.52 23.98 -3.29
CA LEU A 308 15.41 24.73 -4.53
C LEU A 308 14.90 26.18 -4.40
N VAL A 309 14.12 26.58 -3.38
CA VAL A 309 13.75 28.00 -3.18
C VAL A 309 13.34 28.25 -1.72
N THR A 310 14.08 29.08 -1.00
CA THR A 310 13.66 29.55 0.34
C THR A 310 12.56 30.59 0.20
N GLY A 311 11.50 30.47 1.01
CA GLY A 311 10.47 31.50 1.20
C GLY A 311 9.79 31.95 -0.10
N ILE A 312 8.88 31.12 -0.63
CA ILE A 312 8.04 31.49 -1.77
C ILE A 312 7.00 32.52 -1.31
N MET A 313 7.45 33.76 -1.16
CA MET A 313 6.59 34.91 -1.00
C MET A 313 6.31 35.46 -2.39
N PRO A 314 5.05 35.49 -2.85
CA PRO A 314 4.72 36.08 -4.14
C PRO A 314 5.26 37.51 -4.24
N THR A 315 5.81 37.88 -5.40
CA THR A 315 6.39 39.22 -5.64
C THR A 315 5.41 40.35 -5.32
N SER A 316 4.10 40.08 -5.35
CA SER A 316 3.06 41.02 -4.92
C SER A 316 3.29 41.57 -3.51
N HIS A 317 3.86 40.79 -2.58
CA HIS A 317 4.13 41.20 -1.21
C HIS A 317 5.26 42.22 -1.09
N GLN A 318 6.08 42.37 -2.14
CA GLN A 318 7.18 43.33 -2.19
C GLN A 318 6.77 44.66 -2.84
N VAL A 319 5.53 44.75 -3.35
CA VAL A 319 5.01 45.96 -3.98
C VAL A 319 4.60 46.98 -2.91
N ALA A 320 5.08 48.21 -3.03
CA ALA A 320 4.67 49.30 -2.15
C ALA A 320 3.15 49.52 -2.23
N GLY A 321 2.48 49.60 -1.08
CA GLY A 321 1.02 49.71 -1.03
C GLY A 321 0.28 48.39 -1.34
N PHE A 322 0.95 47.24 -1.23
CA PHE A 322 0.30 45.93 -1.31
C PHE A 322 -0.91 45.85 -0.37
N THR A 323 -0.73 46.17 0.92
CA THR A 323 -1.84 46.35 1.88
C THR A 323 -1.97 47.80 2.29
N THR A 324 -3.18 48.36 2.30
CA THR A 324 -3.46 49.70 2.85
C THR A 324 -4.55 49.65 3.92
N PHE A 325 -4.21 50.08 5.15
CA PHE A 325 -5.12 50.07 6.28
C PHE A 325 -5.90 51.40 6.40
N GLY A 326 -7.22 51.32 6.58
CA GLY A 326 -8.09 52.48 6.81
C GLY A 326 -9.42 52.40 6.06
N VAL A 327 -10.41 53.17 6.51
CA VAL A 327 -11.72 53.26 5.82
C VAL A 327 -11.54 53.98 4.48
N ASN A 328 -12.13 53.46 3.40
CA ASN A 328 -12.04 53.99 2.02
C ASN A 328 -10.64 53.97 1.38
N THR A 329 -9.68 53.21 1.91
CA THR A 329 -8.33 53.07 1.30
C THR A 329 -8.29 52.12 0.10
N GLY A 330 -9.38 51.39 -0.15
CA GLY A 330 -9.46 50.36 -1.19
C GLY A 330 -8.71 49.06 -0.88
N GLY A 331 -7.96 48.99 0.24
CA GLY A 331 -7.22 47.80 0.67
C GLY A 331 -5.93 47.52 -0.11
N GLY A 332 -5.58 48.35 -1.09
CA GLY A 332 -4.36 48.23 -1.89
C GLY A 332 -4.42 47.11 -2.93
N LEU A 333 -3.26 46.78 -3.51
CA LEU A 333 -3.15 45.70 -4.52
C LEU A 333 -3.61 44.33 -3.96
N HIS A 334 -3.47 44.11 -2.66
CA HIS A 334 -3.97 42.95 -1.94
C HIS A 334 -5.47 42.75 -2.16
N SER A 335 -6.27 43.81 -2.04
CA SER A 335 -7.73 43.76 -2.23
C SER A 335 -8.08 43.37 -3.67
N ASP A 336 -7.41 43.96 -4.67
CA ASP A 336 -7.66 43.67 -6.08
C ASP A 336 -7.29 42.24 -6.46
N LEU A 337 -6.17 41.72 -5.94
CA LEU A 337 -5.73 40.35 -6.20
C LEU A 337 -6.60 39.32 -5.47
N ALA A 338 -6.94 39.58 -4.21
CA ALA A 338 -7.80 38.70 -3.42
C ALA A 338 -9.22 38.59 -4.01
N ARG A 339 -9.78 39.68 -4.56
CA ARG A 339 -11.07 39.66 -5.26
C ARG A 339 -11.06 38.82 -6.53
N ARG A 340 -9.92 38.72 -7.21
CA ARG A 340 -9.78 37.95 -8.45
C ARG A 340 -9.57 36.46 -8.18
N ASP A 341 -8.80 36.14 -7.15
CA ASP A 341 -8.45 34.75 -6.84
C ASP A 341 -8.06 34.53 -5.38
N ILE A 342 -9.06 34.53 -4.49
CA ILE A 342 -8.87 34.31 -3.05
C ILE A 342 -8.28 32.93 -2.74
N GLU A 343 -8.57 31.91 -3.56
CA GLU A 343 -8.13 30.53 -3.37
C GLU A 343 -6.61 30.38 -3.45
N SER A 344 -5.96 31.10 -4.37
CA SER A 344 -4.48 31.15 -4.47
C SER A 344 -3.82 31.81 -3.26
N CYS A 345 -4.55 32.65 -2.53
CA CYS A 345 -4.07 33.25 -1.30
C CYS A 345 -4.30 32.31 -0.11
N ALA A 346 -5.49 31.69 -0.04
CA ALA A 346 -5.86 30.71 0.98
C ALA A 346 -4.92 29.49 0.97
N SER A 347 -4.44 29.05 -0.20
CA SER A 347 -3.51 27.90 -0.30
C SER A 347 -2.22 28.05 0.52
N CYS A 348 -1.83 29.27 0.88
CA CYS A 348 -0.68 29.56 1.74
C CYS A 348 -1.08 30.15 3.11
N HIS A 349 -2.24 30.81 3.19
CA HIS A 349 -2.69 31.57 4.37
C HIS A 349 -3.83 30.90 5.18
N ASP A 350 -4.28 29.72 4.74
CA ASP A 350 -5.34 28.90 5.35
C ASP A 350 -4.89 27.42 5.53
N VAL A 351 -3.57 27.21 5.71
CA VAL A 351 -2.96 25.88 5.78
C VAL A 351 -3.24 25.17 7.12
N GLU A 352 -3.56 23.88 7.02
CA GLU A 352 -3.80 22.93 8.14
C GLU A 352 -5.08 23.13 8.96
N GLY A 353 -6.13 23.74 8.40
CA GLY A 353 -7.43 23.88 9.10
C GLY A 353 -7.34 24.77 10.36
N LYS A 354 -6.35 25.66 10.40
CA LYS A 354 -6.18 26.71 11.42
C LYS A 354 -6.96 27.96 10.99
N ASP A 355 -7.17 28.90 11.93
CA ASP A 355 -7.83 30.17 11.64
C ASP A 355 -7.15 30.88 10.44
N PRO A 356 -7.88 31.17 9.35
CA PRO A 356 -7.30 31.79 8.17
C PRO A 356 -6.65 33.12 8.55
N ALA A 357 -5.40 33.37 8.14
CA ALA A 357 -4.70 34.61 8.52
C ALA A 357 -5.48 35.89 8.14
N CYS A 358 -6.35 35.78 7.14
CA CYS A 358 -7.27 36.80 6.66
C CYS A 358 -8.20 37.33 7.77
N VAL A 359 -8.71 36.47 8.67
CA VAL A 359 -9.68 36.87 9.71
C VAL A 359 -9.07 37.75 10.79
N ARG A 360 -7.74 37.87 10.83
CA ARG A 360 -7.05 38.82 11.71
C ARG A 360 -7.27 40.28 11.31
N CYS A 361 -7.68 40.53 10.07
CA CYS A 361 -7.92 41.86 9.54
C CYS A 361 -9.31 42.01 8.90
N HIS A 362 -9.88 40.92 8.37
CA HIS A 362 -11.24 40.85 7.83
C HIS A 362 -12.20 40.22 8.85
N PHE A 363 -12.64 40.99 9.84
CA PHE A 363 -13.52 40.51 10.92
C PHE A 363 -14.40 41.62 11.50
N ASP A 364 -15.61 41.26 11.92
CA ASP A 364 -16.62 42.19 12.41
C ASP A 364 -16.44 42.46 13.92
N ASN A 365 -15.42 43.24 14.28
CA ASN A 365 -14.97 43.39 15.68
C ASN A 365 -15.85 44.26 16.59
N ASP A 366 -16.78 45.03 16.03
CA ASP A 366 -17.55 46.05 16.76
C ASP A 366 -19.03 45.67 16.95
N GLY A 367 -19.48 44.55 16.38
CA GLY A 367 -20.89 44.15 16.38
C GLY A 367 -21.81 45.10 15.59
N VAL A 368 -21.26 46.04 14.82
CA VAL A 368 -22.00 47.02 14.02
C VAL A 368 -21.97 46.59 12.55
N LYS A 369 -23.15 46.38 11.97
CA LYS A 369 -23.28 45.89 10.60
C LYS A 369 -22.80 46.94 9.59
N GLY A 370 -21.75 46.64 8.83
CA GLY A 370 -21.31 47.42 7.66
C GLY A 370 -20.21 48.46 7.90
N THR A 371 -19.58 48.48 9.08
CA THR A 371 -18.42 49.32 9.41
C THR A 371 -17.08 48.67 9.04
N ASN A 372 -17.09 47.36 8.80
CA ASN A 372 -15.97 46.60 8.25
C ASN A 372 -16.01 46.67 6.71
N PRO A 373 -14.90 47.04 6.00
CA PRO A 373 -14.89 47.21 4.55
C PRO A 373 -15.53 46.00 3.86
N LYS A 374 -16.62 46.25 3.11
CA LYS A 374 -17.42 45.27 2.39
C LYS A 374 -16.54 44.21 1.70
N THR A 375 -16.34 43.07 2.36
CA THR A 375 -15.57 41.93 1.83
C THR A 375 -16.27 41.33 0.61
N HIS A 376 -17.60 41.43 0.58
CA HIS A 376 -18.43 40.99 -0.53
C HIS A 376 -19.29 42.14 -1.07
N GLU A 377 -19.72 42.04 -2.32
CA GLU A 377 -20.70 42.95 -2.91
C GLU A 377 -22.07 42.83 -2.21
N SER A 378 -22.90 43.86 -2.34
CA SER A 378 -24.25 43.84 -1.78
C SER A 378 -25.08 42.75 -2.45
N GLY A 379 -25.61 41.80 -1.67
CA GLY A 379 -26.41 40.68 -2.17
C GLY A 379 -25.59 39.46 -2.61
N PHE A 380 -24.29 39.41 -2.30
CA PHE A 380 -23.44 38.26 -2.58
C PHE A 380 -24.05 36.94 -2.10
N MET A 381 -24.21 36.00 -3.04
CA MET A 381 -24.79 34.65 -2.86
C MET A 381 -26.20 34.60 -2.22
N ARG A 382 -26.95 35.73 -2.19
CA ARG A 382 -28.27 35.81 -1.55
C ARG A 382 -29.30 34.83 -2.14
N ASP A 383 -29.21 34.58 -3.44
CA ASP A 383 -30.15 33.75 -4.18
C ASP A 383 -29.62 32.32 -4.41
N GLU A 384 -28.49 31.96 -3.77
CA GLU A 384 -27.87 30.65 -3.91
C GLU A 384 -28.07 29.78 -2.67
N LYS A 385 -28.49 28.52 -2.87
CA LYS A 385 -28.51 27.51 -1.81
C LYS A 385 -27.18 26.75 -1.79
N GLY A 386 -26.16 27.31 -1.13
CA GLY A 386 -24.87 26.63 -1.01
C GLY A 386 -24.76 25.67 0.16
N ILE A 387 -23.60 25.01 0.26
CA ILE A 387 -23.29 23.91 1.19
C ILE A 387 -23.44 24.27 2.67
N TRP A 388 -23.40 25.56 3.01
CA TRP A 388 -23.60 26.06 4.38
C TRP A 388 -24.99 25.74 4.95
N HIS A 389 -25.97 25.35 4.13
CA HIS A 389 -27.25 24.85 4.64
C HIS A 389 -27.19 23.41 5.17
N ASP A 390 -26.15 22.65 4.80
CA ASP A 390 -26.11 21.20 5.01
C ASP A 390 -24.88 20.74 5.81
N THR A 391 -23.82 21.55 5.92
CA THR A 391 -22.59 21.19 6.64
C THR A 391 -22.02 22.32 7.51
N GLU A 392 -21.58 21.97 8.72
CA GLU A 392 -20.83 22.86 9.63
C GLU A 392 -19.40 23.12 9.13
N GLY A 393 -18.91 22.34 8.16
CA GLY A 393 -17.60 22.54 7.53
C GLY A 393 -17.63 23.48 6.32
N ALA A 394 -18.70 24.25 6.13
CA ALA A 394 -18.73 25.21 5.03
C ALA A 394 -17.71 26.34 5.25
N ASN A 395 -16.90 26.62 4.22
CA ASN A 395 -15.84 27.64 4.27
C ASN A 395 -16.34 29.03 4.72
N CYS A 396 -17.62 29.34 4.52
CA CYS A 396 -18.25 30.57 4.99
C CYS A 396 -18.12 30.75 6.51
N TYR A 397 -18.14 29.65 7.28
CA TYR A 397 -18.06 29.66 8.74
C TYR A 397 -16.65 29.89 9.27
N SER A 398 -15.63 29.77 8.43
CA SER A 398 -14.26 30.16 8.80
C SER A 398 -14.14 31.66 9.04
N CYS A 399 -14.96 32.47 8.36
CA CYS A 399 -14.97 33.93 8.50
C CYS A 399 -16.20 34.46 9.27
N HIS A 400 -17.34 33.76 9.19
CA HIS A 400 -18.55 34.10 9.93
C HIS A 400 -18.67 33.26 11.18
N THR A 401 -18.16 33.77 12.30
CA THR A 401 -18.03 33.05 13.58
C THR A 401 -19.14 33.36 14.58
N ASP A 402 -20.18 34.09 14.16
CA ASP A 402 -21.30 34.40 15.04
C ASP A 402 -22.05 33.12 15.45
N ALA A 403 -22.67 33.11 16.63
CA ALA A 403 -23.33 31.92 17.18
C ALA A 403 -24.48 31.37 16.31
N ASN A 404 -24.93 32.13 15.30
CA ASN A 404 -25.97 31.74 14.35
C ASN A 404 -25.42 31.21 13.01
N ALA A 405 -24.10 31.19 12.82
CA ALA A 405 -23.44 30.68 11.64
C ALA A 405 -23.33 29.14 11.66
N LYS A 406 -24.44 28.46 11.31
CA LYS A 406 -24.56 26.99 11.25
C LYS A 406 -25.71 26.56 10.33
N PRO A 407 -25.76 25.28 9.88
CA PRO A 407 -26.80 24.76 8.98
C PRO A 407 -28.26 25.00 9.42
N ASN A 408 -28.49 25.10 10.73
CA ASN A 408 -29.80 25.38 11.33
C ASN A 408 -29.86 26.75 12.02
N GLY A 409 -29.16 27.74 11.47
CA GLY A 409 -29.21 29.12 11.96
C GLY A 409 -30.60 29.73 11.84
N THR A 410 -30.94 30.63 12.74
CA THR A 410 -32.22 31.35 12.73
C THR A 410 -32.22 32.40 11.63
N ALA A 411 -33.18 32.35 10.72
CA ALA A 411 -33.35 33.36 9.68
C ALA A 411 -33.40 34.78 10.27
N GLY A 412 -32.74 35.74 9.62
CA GLY A 412 -32.72 37.13 10.05
C GLY A 412 -31.76 37.50 11.18
N ARG A 413 -30.96 36.55 11.68
CA ARG A 413 -29.91 36.81 12.68
C ARG A 413 -28.53 36.44 12.15
N GLY A 414 -27.51 37.20 12.56
CA GLY A 414 -26.10 36.91 12.23
C GLY A 414 -25.89 36.60 10.75
N PHE A 415 -25.10 35.57 10.46
CA PHE A 415 -24.85 35.05 9.11
C PHE A 415 -26.12 34.84 8.27
N CYS A 416 -27.14 34.15 8.81
CA CYS A 416 -28.39 33.87 8.09
C CYS A 416 -29.21 35.13 7.76
N GLY A 417 -28.96 36.24 8.46
CA GLY A 417 -29.60 37.53 8.20
C GLY A 417 -29.12 38.24 6.93
N TYR A 418 -27.98 37.82 6.35
CA TYR A 418 -27.50 38.37 5.08
C TYR A 418 -28.35 37.92 3.88
N CYS A 419 -28.91 36.70 3.93
CA CYS A 419 -29.69 36.15 2.83
C CYS A 419 -31.20 36.16 3.08
N HIS A 420 -31.65 35.84 4.30
CA HIS A 420 -33.07 35.66 4.62
C HIS A 420 -33.77 36.89 5.21
N GLY A 421 -33.03 38.01 5.35
CA GLY A 421 -33.54 39.26 5.88
C GLY A 421 -33.83 39.21 7.38
N GLY A 422 -33.36 40.23 8.12
CA GLY A 422 -33.70 40.44 9.52
C GLY A 422 -33.20 41.77 10.06
N ASP A 423 -34.05 42.39 10.88
CA ASP A 423 -33.98 43.58 11.75
C ASP A 423 -32.80 44.57 11.66
N ASN A 424 -32.22 44.77 10.49
CA ASN A 424 -31.31 45.88 10.20
C ASN A 424 -31.62 46.54 8.85
N ASP A 425 -32.91 46.69 8.57
CA ASP A 425 -33.44 47.55 7.50
C ASP A 425 -33.37 49.04 7.89
N ARG A 426 -32.27 49.47 8.53
CA ARG A 426 -32.05 50.88 8.92
C ARG A 426 -31.11 51.66 8.02
N PHE A 427 -30.44 51.03 7.05
CA PHE A 427 -29.51 51.73 6.15
C PHE A 427 -29.58 51.26 4.69
N ARG A 428 -30.80 51.15 4.13
CA ARG A 428 -31.00 51.53 2.73
C ARG A 428 -30.79 53.05 2.60
N LYS A 429 -29.55 53.46 2.37
CA LYS A 429 -29.20 54.69 1.66
C LYS A 429 -27.99 54.44 0.78
#